data_AF-A0A939UKB3-F1
#
_entry.id   AF-A0A939UKB3-F1
#
_cell.length_a   1.000
_cell.length_b   1.000
_cell.length_c   1.000
_cell.angle_alpha   90.00
_cell.angle_beta   90.00
_cell.angle_gamma   90.00
#
_symmetry.space_group_name_H-M   'P 1'
#
loop_
_entity.id
_entity.type
_entity.pdbx_description
1 polymer ?
#
loop_
_entity_poly.entity_id
_entity_poly.type
_entity_poly.pdbx_seq_one_letter_code
_entity_poly.pdbx_strand_id
1 'polypeptide(L)'
;MEVAQLVGIILLVAVVGLLLVFVVKNVAAPKKVEGVQRYLKQGKTQAAIKLAKAILQKDPKDYLAHYYLGKAYLADNKNELALMELKYVDQNGIFDNRLPEQTFRKAIAALYSKFNQQEDALKQYLLLTKLEPTVADNYFQVA
;
A
#
# COMPACT_ATOMS: atom_id res chain seq x y z
N MET A 1 30.25 2.57 44.98
CA MET A 1 29.35 3.17 43.98
C MET A 1 28.31 3.98 44.72
N GLU A 2 28.19 5.26 44.41
CA GLU A 2 27.16 6.10 45.03
C GLU A 2 25.78 5.73 44.48
N VAL A 3 24.74 5.87 45.31
CA VAL A 3 23.35 5.55 44.94
C VAL A 3 22.92 6.28 43.65
N ALA A 4 23.43 7.48 43.42
CA ALA A 4 23.20 8.27 42.21
C ALA A 4 23.72 7.57 40.93
N GLN A 5 24.86 6.88 40.99
CA GLN A 5 25.42 6.15 39.85
C GLN A 5 24.56 4.93 39.48
N LEU A 6 24.00 4.24 40.49
CA LEU A 6 23.12 3.09 40.29
C LEU A 6 21.82 3.49 39.59
N VAL A 7 21.22 4.61 40.00
CA VAL A 7 19.99 5.14 39.38
C VAL A 7 20.24 5.54 37.91
N GLY A 8 21.38 6.17 37.62
CA GLY A 8 21.76 6.54 36.25
C GLY A 8 21.87 5.33 35.30
N ILE A 9 22.46 4.24 35.77
CA ILE A 9 22.60 3.00 34.98
C ILE A 9 21.23 2.38 34.68
N ILE A 10 20.34 2.33 35.67
CA ILE A 10 18.98 1.77 35.50
C ILE A 10 18.20 2.56 34.44
N LEU A 11 18.26 3.89 34.48
CA LEU A 11 17.61 4.74 33.48
C LEU A 11 18.18 4.53 32.08
N LEU A 12 19.51 4.42 31.96
CA LEU A 12 20.15 4.17 30.67
C LEU A 12 19.71 2.83 30.07
N VAL A 13 19.69 1.76 30.88
CA VAL A 13 19.24 0.43 30.44
C VAL A 13 17.77 0.45 30.02
N ALA A 14 16.92 1.17 30.76
CA ALA A 14 15.50 1.32 30.40
C ALA A 14 15.31 2.04 29.06
N VAL A 15 16.05 3.13 28.84
CA VAL A 15 16.01 3.88 27.56
C VAL A 15 16.54 3.03 26.41
N VAL A 16 17.66 2.34 26.59
CA VAL A 16 18.22 1.44 25.57
C VAL A 16 17.26 0.30 25.27
N GLY A 17 16.62 -0.29 26.28
CA GLY A 17 15.61 -1.33 26.10
C GLY A 17 14.39 -0.83 25.31
N LEU A 18 13.88 0.37 25.63
CA LEU A 18 12.78 1.00 24.89
C LEU A 18 13.17 1.30 23.44
N LEU A 19 14.38 1.81 23.20
CA LEU A 19 14.91 2.07 21.87
C LEU A 19 15.06 0.77 21.07
N LEU A 20 15.58 -0.31 21.68
CA LEU A 20 15.69 -1.61 21.02
C LEU A 20 14.32 -2.16 20.63
N VAL A 21 13.32 -2.08 21.50
CA VAL A 21 11.94 -2.50 21.18
C VAL A 21 11.35 -1.65 20.06
N PHE A 22 11.58 -0.34 20.07
CA PHE A 22 11.13 0.58 19.03
C PHE A 22 11.78 0.28 17.68
N VAL A 23 13.10 0.08 17.66
CA VAL A 23 13.87 -0.26 16.46
C VAL A 23 13.45 -1.62 15.91
N VAL A 24 13.28 -2.65 16.74
CA VAL A 24 12.81 -3.97 16.27
C VAL A 24 11.42 -3.86 15.66
N LYS A 25 10.50 -3.10 16.26
CA LYS A 25 9.16 -2.88 15.68
C LYS A 25 9.18 -2.11 14.36
N ASN A 26 10.05 -1.09 14.23
CA ASN A 26 10.15 -0.28 13.02
C ASN A 26 10.98 -0.93 11.90
N VAL A 27 12.02 -1.70 12.24
CA VAL A 27 12.95 -2.31 11.27
C VAL A 27 12.52 -3.72 10.86
N ALA A 28 11.76 -4.46 11.67
CA ALA A 28 11.22 -5.78 11.28
C ALA A 28 9.96 -5.69 10.38
N ALA A 29 9.54 -4.47 9.99
CA ALA A 29 8.39 -4.23 9.14
C ALA A 29 8.59 -4.21 7.59
N PRO A 30 9.62 -4.79 6.91
CA PRO A 30 9.67 -4.72 5.45
C PRO A 30 9.06 -5.93 4.71
N LYS A 31 8.67 -7.03 5.37
CA LYS A 31 8.33 -8.30 4.67
C LYS A 31 6.87 -8.74 4.69
N LYS A 32 5.94 -7.93 5.19
CA LYS A 32 4.55 -8.38 5.38
C LYS A 32 3.81 -8.66 4.06
N VAL A 33 3.98 -7.80 3.06
CA VAL A 33 3.17 -7.85 1.82
C VAL A 33 3.70 -8.82 0.76
N GLU A 34 4.95 -9.28 0.86
CA GLU A 34 5.56 -10.22 -0.09
C GLU A 34 4.75 -11.52 -0.22
N GLY A 35 4.20 -12.01 0.90
CA GLY A 35 3.33 -13.18 0.91
C GLY A 35 2.04 -12.97 0.11
N VAL A 36 1.46 -11.77 0.16
CA VAL A 36 0.25 -11.41 -0.60
C VAL A 36 0.56 -11.43 -2.09
N GLN A 37 1.66 -10.79 -2.50
CA GLN A 37 2.14 -10.80 -3.88
C GLN A 37 2.38 -12.22 -4.38
N ARG A 38 3.02 -13.07 -3.57
CA ARG A 38 3.28 -14.47 -3.91
C ARG A 38 1.98 -15.24 -4.14
N TYR A 39 0.98 -15.06 -3.29
CA TYR A 39 -0.33 -15.70 -3.51
C TYR A 39 -1.02 -15.20 -4.77
N LEU A 40 -0.95 -13.90 -5.08
CA LEU A 40 -1.48 -13.35 -6.33
C LEU A 40 -0.79 -13.94 -7.56
N LYS A 41 0.55 -14.05 -7.55
CA LYS A 41 1.32 -14.68 -8.63
C LYS A 41 0.96 -16.15 -8.83
N GLN A 42 0.52 -16.83 -7.77
CA GLN A 42 0.06 -18.23 -7.83
C GLN A 42 -1.44 -18.37 -8.18
N GLY A 43 -2.15 -17.27 -8.44
CA GLY A 43 -3.61 -17.29 -8.65
C GLY A 43 -4.42 -17.66 -7.40
N LYS A 44 -3.80 -17.71 -6.22
CA LYS A 44 -4.45 -18.04 -4.94
C LYS A 44 -5.12 -16.80 -4.36
N THR A 45 -6.09 -16.27 -5.08
CA THR A 45 -6.73 -14.98 -4.80
C THR A 45 -7.33 -14.90 -3.38
N GLN A 46 -8.04 -15.94 -2.95
CA GLN A 46 -8.63 -15.96 -1.59
C GLN A 46 -7.57 -15.95 -0.48
N ALA A 47 -6.44 -16.63 -0.68
CA ALA A 47 -5.34 -16.61 0.28
C ALA A 47 -4.67 -15.23 0.34
N ALA A 48 -4.53 -14.55 -0.81
CA ALA A 48 -4.04 -13.18 -0.87
C ALA A 48 -4.96 -12.21 -0.11
N ILE A 49 -6.28 -12.27 -0.34
CA ILE A 49 -7.27 -11.46 0.37
C ILE A 49 -7.18 -11.69 1.89
N LYS A 50 -7.17 -12.95 2.32
CA LYS A 50 -7.09 -13.30 3.75
C LYS A 50 -5.82 -12.74 4.40
N LEU A 51 -4.68 -12.91 3.75
CA LEU A 51 -3.40 -12.44 4.28
C LEU A 51 -3.34 -10.91 4.31
N ALA A 52 -3.79 -10.23 3.26
CA ALA A 52 -3.79 -8.76 3.22
C ALA A 52 -4.70 -8.17 4.30
N LYS A 53 -5.90 -8.74 4.52
CA LYS A 53 -6.78 -8.36 5.65
C LYS A 53 -6.12 -8.56 7.00
N ALA A 54 -5.40 -9.66 7.21
CA ALA A 54 -4.68 -9.91 8.46
C ALA A 54 -3.53 -8.91 8.70
N ILE A 55 -2.90 -8.41 7.62
CA ILE A 55 -1.92 -7.32 7.72
C ILE A 55 -2.63 -6.03 8.15
N LEU A 56 -3.73 -5.67 7.49
CA LEU A 56 -4.50 -4.45 7.79
C LEU A 56 -5.15 -4.47 9.18
N GLN A 57 -5.46 -5.63 9.74
CA GLN A 57 -5.90 -5.74 11.14
C GLN A 57 -4.82 -5.31 12.13
N LYS A 58 -3.54 -5.51 11.79
CA LYS A 58 -2.40 -5.13 12.63
C LYS A 58 -1.91 -3.72 12.33
N ASP A 59 -2.00 -3.31 11.07
CA ASP A 59 -1.61 -2.00 10.59
C ASP A 59 -2.62 -1.48 9.57
N PRO A 60 -3.70 -0.81 10.03
CA PRO A 60 -4.76 -0.33 9.17
C PRO A 60 -4.34 0.80 8.21
N LYS A 61 -3.09 1.29 8.30
CA LYS A 61 -2.59 2.38 7.45
C LYS A 61 -1.56 1.91 6.43
N ASP A 62 -1.30 0.61 6.35
CA ASP A 62 -0.35 0.03 5.40
C ASP A 62 -0.90 0.16 3.95
N TYR A 63 -0.48 1.22 3.25
CA TYR A 63 -0.91 1.50 1.88
C TYR A 63 -0.52 0.39 0.89
N LEU A 64 0.57 -0.35 1.15
CA LEU A 64 0.95 -1.50 0.31
C LEU A 64 -0.02 -2.66 0.51
N ALA A 65 -0.46 -2.91 1.75
CA ALA A 65 -1.46 -3.92 2.03
C ALA A 65 -2.82 -3.55 1.40
N HIS A 66 -3.24 -2.29 1.47
CA HIS A 66 -4.40 -1.79 0.73
C HIS A 66 -4.25 -1.99 -0.78
N TYR A 67 -3.10 -1.64 -1.36
CA TYR A 67 -2.83 -1.83 -2.80
C TYR A 67 -2.95 -3.30 -3.23
N TYR A 68 -2.31 -4.22 -2.51
CA TYR A 68 -2.39 -5.64 -2.86
C TYR A 68 -3.74 -6.27 -2.55
N LEU A 69 -4.46 -5.77 -1.54
CA LEU A 69 -5.84 -6.17 -1.29
C LEU A 69 -6.75 -5.72 -2.45
N GLY A 70 -6.58 -4.49 -2.94
CA GLY A 70 -7.27 -3.99 -4.14
C GLY A 70 -6.99 -4.86 -5.37
N LYS A 71 -5.71 -5.20 -5.61
CA LYS A 71 -5.35 -6.15 -6.69
C LYS A 71 -5.97 -7.53 -6.50
N ALA A 72 -6.02 -8.03 -5.27
CA ALA A 72 -6.65 -9.30 -4.97
C ALA A 72 -8.15 -9.28 -5.22
N TYR A 73 -8.84 -8.19 -4.87
CA TYR A 73 -10.25 -8.02 -5.18
C TYR A 73 -10.53 -7.88 -6.68
N LEU A 74 -9.66 -7.22 -7.44
CA LEU A 74 -9.75 -7.22 -8.91
C LEU A 74 -9.65 -8.63 -9.48
N ALA A 75 -8.69 -9.43 -9.02
CA ALA A 75 -8.55 -10.84 -9.42
C ALA A 75 -9.74 -11.72 -8.97
N ASP A 76 -10.50 -11.28 -7.97
CA ASP A 76 -11.72 -11.93 -7.47
C ASP A 76 -13.00 -11.35 -8.08
N ASN A 77 -12.89 -10.45 -9.07
CA ASN A 77 -13.99 -9.70 -9.68
C ASN A 77 -14.83 -8.82 -8.73
N LYS A 78 -14.32 -8.53 -7.52
CA LYS A 78 -14.96 -7.67 -6.51
C LYS A 78 -14.56 -6.21 -6.71
N ASN A 79 -15.02 -5.61 -7.82
CA ASN A 79 -14.54 -4.32 -8.29
C ASN A 79 -14.86 -3.16 -7.34
N GLU A 80 -15.98 -3.22 -6.63
CA GLU A 80 -16.41 -2.20 -5.67
C GLU A 80 -15.46 -2.16 -4.47
N LEU A 81 -15.12 -3.34 -3.94
CA LEU A 81 -14.14 -3.47 -2.87
C LEU A 81 -12.75 -3.07 -3.36
N ALA A 82 -12.37 -3.46 -4.57
CA ALA A 82 -11.10 -3.02 -5.15
C ALA A 82 -11.01 -1.50 -5.23
N LEU A 83 -12.07 -0.83 -5.69
CA LEU A 83 -12.09 0.62 -5.78
C LEU A 83 -11.95 1.29 -4.41
N MET A 84 -12.62 0.75 -3.38
CA MET A 84 -12.48 1.25 -2.01
C MET A 84 -11.03 1.20 -1.52
N GLU A 85 -10.36 0.07 -1.70
CA GLU A 85 -8.97 -0.11 -1.27
C GLU A 85 -8.01 0.78 -2.08
N LEU A 86 -8.20 0.89 -3.39
CA LEU A 86 -7.35 1.72 -4.24
C LEU A 86 -7.58 3.23 -4.01
N LYS A 87 -8.79 3.66 -3.63
CA LYS A 87 -9.05 5.04 -3.19
C LYS A 87 -8.23 5.42 -1.96
N TYR A 88 -8.10 4.50 -1.00
CA TYR A 88 -7.24 4.71 0.15
C TYR A 88 -5.79 4.94 -0.28
N VAL A 89 -5.30 4.14 -1.22
CA VAL A 89 -3.95 4.25 -1.76
C VAL A 89 -3.75 5.55 -2.54
N ASP A 90 -4.73 6.03 -3.31
CA ASP A 90 -4.63 7.31 -4.04
C ASP A 90 -4.46 8.50 -3.08
N GLN A 91 -5.06 8.41 -1.89
CA GLN A 91 -5.02 9.47 -0.88
C GLN A 91 -3.82 9.39 0.07
N ASN A 92 -3.33 8.18 0.37
CA ASN A 92 -2.37 7.94 1.46
C ASN A 92 -1.09 7.22 1.00
N GLY A 93 -1.04 6.79 -0.27
CA GLY A 93 0.04 5.98 -0.80
C GLY A 93 1.30 6.78 -1.07
N ILE A 94 2.44 6.11 -0.89
CA ILE A 94 3.74 6.61 -1.36
C ILE A 94 4.10 5.79 -2.60
N PHE A 95 4.30 6.48 -3.71
CA PHE A 95 4.69 5.85 -4.97
C PHE A 95 6.21 5.66 -5.01
N ASP A 96 6.63 4.39 -5.01
CA ASP A 96 8.03 3.97 -5.02
C ASP A 96 8.20 2.72 -5.90
N ASN A 97 9.37 2.08 -5.88
CA ASN A 97 9.63 0.87 -6.67
C ASN A 97 8.71 -0.32 -6.35
N ARG A 98 8.08 -0.36 -5.17
CA ARG A 98 7.15 -1.42 -4.73
C ARG A 98 5.73 -1.14 -5.21
N LEU A 99 5.38 0.13 -5.39
CA LEU A 99 4.10 0.60 -5.91
C LEU A 99 4.33 1.59 -7.05
N PRO A 100 4.54 1.10 -8.29
CA PRO A 100 4.73 1.96 -9.46
C PRO A 100 3.47 2.80 -9.74
N GLU A 101 3.63 4.12 -9.71
CA GLU A 101 2.53 5.09 -9.86
C GLU A 101 1.75 4.89 -11.16
N GLN A 102 2.45 4.69 -12.26
CA GLN A 102 1.82 4.49 -13.57
C GLN A 102 0.89 3.27 -13.58
N THR A 103 1.33 2.13 -13.04
CA THR A 103 0.51 0.91 -12.98
C THR A 103 -0.70 1.11 -12.08
N PHE A 104 -0.50 1.78 -10.94
CA PHE A 104 -1.58 2.10 -10.01
C PHE A 104 -2.63 3.02 -10.65
N ARG A 105 -2.21 4.13 -11.27
CA ARG A 105 -3.10 5.11 -11.88
C ARG A 105 -3.93 4.50 -13.01
N LYS A 106 -3.33 3.64 -13.86
CA LYS A 106 -4.07 2.88 -14.88
C LYS A 106 -5.17 2.02 -14.27
N ALA A 107 -4.85 1.30 -13.19
CA ALA A 107 -5.81 0.41 -12.54
C ALA A 107 -7.00 1.16 -11.90
N ILE A 108 -6.73 2.23 -11.16
CA ILE A 108 -7.81 2.99 -10.50
C ILE A 108 -8.62 3.81 -11.51
N ALA A 109 -8.01 4.34 -12.57
CA ALA A 109 -8.73 5.03 -13.65
C ALA A 109 -9.72 4.09 -14.37
N ALA A 110 -9.30 2.86 -14.68
CA ALA A 110 -10.16 1.86 -15.28
C ALA A 110 -11.36 1.50 -14.37
N LEU A 111 -11.14 1.42 -13.06
CA LEU A 111 -12.24 1.24 -12.10
C LEU A 111 -13.18 2.45 -12.08
N TYR A 112 -12.65 3.67 -12.03
CA TYR A 112 -13.47 4.87 -12.08
C TYR A 112 -14.34 4.92 -13.35
N SER A 113 -13.76 4.66 -14.53
CA SER A 113 -14.51 4.53 -15.78
C SER A 113 -15.60 3.46 -15.69
N LYS A 114 -15.27 2.28 -15.16
CA LYS A 114 -16.24 1.18 -15.00
C LYS A 114 -17.45 1.54 -14.13
N PHE A 115 -17.25 2.41 -13.14
CA PHE A 115 -18.29 2.86 -12.23
C PHE A 115 -18.90 4.21 -12.62
N ASN A 116 -18.73 4.66 -13.87
CA ASN A 116 -19.24 5.93 -14.39
C ASN A 116 -18.76 7.17 -13.60
N GLN A 117 -17.61 7.06 -12.92
CA GLN A 117 -16.95 8.18 -12.22
C GLN A 117 -16.00 8.89 -13.19
N GLN A 118 -16.57 9.49 -14.25
CA GLN A 118 -15.83 10.03 -15.39
C GLN A 118 -14.82 11.12 -14.98
N GLU A 119 -15.20 12.01 -14.07
CA GLU A 119 -14.32 13.10 -13.60
C GLU A 119 -13.09 12.57 -12.85
N ASP A 120 -13.30 11.59 -11.96
CA ASP A 120 -12.20 10.95 -11.23
C ASP A 120 -11.30 10.16 -12.19
N ALA A 121 -11.88 9.45 -13.17
CA ALA A 121 -11.10 8.75 -14.20
C ALA A 121 -10.24 9.73 -15.00
N LEU A 122 -10.83 10.83 -15.47
CA LEU A 122 -10.13 11.87 -16.22
C LEU A 122 -8.98 12.49 -15.42
N LYS A 123 -9.19 12.75 -14.13
CA LYS A 123 -8.13 13.22 -13.23
C LYS A 123 -6.94 12.24 -13.20
N GLN A 124 -7.20 10.94 -13.11
CA GLN A 124 -6.15 9.93 -13.09
C GLN A 124 -5.44 9.79 -14.43
N TYR A 125 -6.16 9.87 -15.56
CA TYR A 125 -5.56 9.90 -16.90
C TYR A 125 -4.69 11.14 -17.12
N LEU A 126 -5.11 12.31 -16.63
CA LEU A 126 -4.30 13.52 -16.71
C LEU A 126 -3.00 13.40 -15.89
N LEU A 127 -3.00 12.67 -14.78
CA LEU A 127 -1.78 12.40 -14.03
C LEU A 127 -0.88 11.41 -14.79
N LEU A 128 -1.45 10.43 -15.49
CA LEU A 128 -0.70 9.52 -16.35
C LEU A 128 0.01 10.23 -17.52
N THR A 129 -0.65 11.18 -18.18
CA THR A 129 -0.02 11.95 -19.28
C THR A 129 1.13 12.82 -18.79
N LYS A 130 1.10 13.29 -17.53
CA LYS A 130 2.22 14.02 -16.92
C LYS A 130 3.42 13.11 -16.61
N LEU A 131 3.16 11.88 -16.19
CA LEU A 131 4.21 10.89 -15.91
C LEU A 131 4.87 10.36 -17.19
N GLU A 132 4.08 10.23 -18.26
CA GLU A 132 4.54 9.76 -19.57
C GLU A 132 4.02 10.68 -20.69
N PRO A 133 4.70 11.82 -20.94
CA PRO A 133 4.29 12.77 -21.97
C PRO A 133 4.32 12.21 -23.39
N THR A 134 4.92 11.04 -23.60
CA THR A 134 5.24 10.47 -24.92
C THR A 134 4.52 9.15 -25.22
N VAL A 135 3.76 8.58 -24.27
CA VAL A 135 3.02 7.32 -24.48
C VAL A 135 1.63 7.64 -25.04
N ALA A 136 1.46 7.43 -26.35
CA ALA A 136 0.27 7.76 -27.14
C ALA A 136 -1.05 7.14 -26.61
N ASP A 137 -0.99 6.00 -25.91
CA ASP A 137 -2.19 5.32 -25.38
C ASP A 137 -2.94 6.12 -24.30
N ASN A 138 -2.27 7.05 -23.61
CA ASN A 138 -2.92 7.89 -22.59
C ASN A 138 -3.80 9.00 -23.20
N TYR A 139 -3.63 9.32 -24.49
CA TYR A 139 -4.40 10.38 -25.15
C TYR A 139 -5.78 9.91 -25.62
N PHE A 140 -5.94 8.61 -25.92
CA PHE A 140 -7.20 8.07 -26.47
C PHE A 140 -8.32 7.92 -25.43
N GLN A 141 -8.02 7.94 -24.13
CA GLN A 141 -9.03 7.81 -23.06
C GLN A 141 -9.42 9.15 -22.43
N VAL A 142 -8.85 10.26 -22.92
CA VAL A 142 -9.09 11.63 -22.45
C VAL A 142 -10.01 12.40 -23.40
N ALA A 143 -10.17 11.95 -24.65
CA ALA A 143 -11.09 12.52 -25.65
C ALA A 143 -12.47 11.86 -25.58
#